data_AF-A0A8X6XIK6-F1
#
_entry.id   AF-A0A8X6XIK6-F1
#
_cell.length_a   1.000
_cell.length_b   1.000
_cell.length_c   1.000
_cell.angle_alpha   90.00
_cell.angle_beta   90.00
_cell.angle_gamma   90.00
#
_symmetry.space_group_name_H-M   'P 1'
#
loop_
_entity.id
_entity.type
_entity.pdbx_description
1 polymer ?
#
loop_
_entity_poly.entity_id
_entity_poly.type
_entity_poly.pdbx_seq_one_letter_code
_entity_poly.pdbx_strand_id
1 'polypeptide(L)'
;MYEKLKNQLINRLSLSQEQRVRKLLGREERGDRKPLGFAASNGNTVQYEISAVYHPQPRILSSESGTLVQYVGDNGDINAHTLDGNNTLHVMAMIKIVTPKDAALYDERIQKFTSKSCAKELATISHVSLLAYEKPIVPGYNKKF
;
A
#
# COMPACT_ATOMS: atom_id res chain seq x y z
N MET A 1 -40.72 -8.01 -22.87
CA MET A 1 -39.52 -8.11 -23.73
C MET A 1 -38.25 -7.65 -23.01
N TYR A 2 -38.28 -6.51 -22.31
CA TYR A 2 -37.16 -5.96 -21.52
C TYR A 2 -36.63 -6.89 -20.42
N GLU A 3 -37.52 -7.48 -19.59
CA GLU A 3 -37.10 -8.37 -18.49
C GLU A 3 -36.34 -9.61 -18.96
N LYS A 4 -36.69 -10.13 -20.13
CA LYS A 4 -35.99 -11.27 -20.73
C LYS A 4 -34.56 -10.90 -21.12
N LEU A 5 -34.35 -9.68 -21.63
CA LEU A 5 -33.04 -9.19 -22.02
C LEU A 5 -32.18 -8.85 -20.79
N LYS A 6 -32.77 -8.23 -19.77
CA LYS A 6 -32.13 -7.93 -18.48
C LYS A 6 -31.61 -9.20 -17.80
N ASN A 7 -32.45 -10.23 -17.71
CA ASN A 7 -32.06 -11.50 -17.09
C ASN A 7 -30.97 -12.22 -17.89
N GLN A 8 -31.02 -12.13 -19.23
CA GLN A 8 -29.95 -12.68 -20.07
C GLN A 8 -28.61 -11.94 -19.88
N LEU A 9 -28.65 -10.62 -19.71
CA LEU A 9 -27.44 -9.82 -19.49
C LEU A 9 -26.82 -10.14 -18.12
N ILE A 10 -27.64 -10.21 -17.07
CA ILE A 10 -27.21 -10.58 -15.71
C ILE A 10 -26.56 -11.96 -15.73
N ASN A 11 -27.21 -12.95 -16.35
CA ASN A 11 -26.66 -14.31 -16.41
C ASN A 11 -25.33 -14.38 -17.17
N ARG A 12 -25.17 -13.63 -18.26
CA ARG A 12 -23.91 -13.57 -19.01
C ARG A 12 -22.79 -12.90 -18.21
N LEU A 13 -23.11 -11.84 -17.46
CA LEU A 13 -22.15 -11.16 -16.60
C LEU A 13 -21.73 -12.06 -15.43
N SER A 14 -22.67 -12.74 -14.77
CA SER A 14 -22.38 -13.67 -13.69
C SER A 14 -21.51 -14.85 -14.15
N LEU A 15 -21.86 -15.48 -15.28
CA LEU A 15 -21.04 -16.55 -15.87
C LEU A 15 -19.63 -16.09 -16.24
N SER A 16 -19.50 -14.87 -16.78
CA SER A 16 -18.19 -14.27 -17.10
C SER A 16 -17.36 -14.01 -15.84
N GLN A 17 -18.00 -13.52 -14.76
CA GLN A 17 -17.32 -13.32 -13.49
C GLN A 17 -16.90 -14.65 -12.85
N GLU A 18 -17.77 -15.66 -12.83
CA GLU A 18 -17.42 -17.00 -12.34
C GLU A 18 -16.26 -17.62 -13.12
N GLN A 19 -16.24 -17.50 -14.45
CA GLN A 19 -15.14 -17.98 -15.28
C GLN A 19 -13.83 -17.25 -14.99
N ARG A 20 -13.88 -15.92 -14.77
CA ARG A 20 -12.70 -15.13 -14.37
C ARG A 20 -12.19 -15.56 -13.00
N VAL A 21 -13.08 -15.74 -12.01
CA VAL A 21 -12.71 -16.20 -10.66
C VAL A 21 -12.10 -17.59 -10.72
N ARG A 22 -12.71 -18.55 -11.42
CA ARG A 22 -12.16 -19.91 -11.60
C ARG A 22 -10.79 -19.90 -12.28
N LYS A 23 -10.59 -19.02 -13.27
CA LYS A 23 -9.29 -18.86 -13.95
C LYS A 23 -8.22 -18.25 -13.05
N LEU A 24 -8.59 -17.37 -12.13
CA LEU A 24 -7.70 -16.79 -11.13
C LEU A 24 -7.32 -17.83 -10.06
N LEU A 25 -8.30 -18.54 -9.50
CA LEU A 25 -8.07 -19.61 -8.53
C LEU A 25 -7.24 -20.75 -9.11
N GLY A 26 -7.54 -21.19 -10.35
CA GLY A 26 -6.74 -22.21 -11.05
C GLY A 26 -5.34 -21.77 -11.47
N ARG A 27 -5.03 -20.46 -11.41
CA ARG A 27 -3.66 -19.91 -11.53
C ARG A 27 -2.94 -19.86 -10.19
N GLU A 28 -3.67 -19.69 -9.10
CA GLU A 28 -3.13 -19.71 -7.73
C GLU A 28 -2.69 -21.13 -7.32
N GLU A 29 -3.42 -22.16 -7.74
CA GLU A 29 -3.08 -23.57 -7.50
C GLU A 29 -1.86 -24.06 -8.32
N ARG A 30 -1.54 -23.39 -9.43
CA ARG A 30 -0.33 -23.64 -10.23
C ARG A 30 0.75 -22.64 -9.85
N GLY A 31 1.34 -22.85 -8.68
CA GLY A 31 2.67 -22.33 -8.38
C GLY A 31 3.61 -22.64 -9.55
N ASP A 32 4.38 -21.63 -9.96
CA ASP A 32 5.36 -21.66 -11.05
C ASP A 32 4.83 -21.57 -12.48
N ARG A 33 4.93 -20.37 -13.05
CA ARG A 33 5.70 -20.12 -14.28
C ARG A 33 5.97 -18.62 -14.45
N LYS A 34 7.22 -18.22 -14.17
CA LYS A 34 7.78 -16.91 -14.52
C LYS A 34 7.89 -16.77 -16.04
N PRO A 35 7.64 -15.57 -16.58
CA PRO A 35 8.54 -15.02 -17.60
C PRO A 35 9.05 -13.66 -17.13
N LEU A 36 10.38 -13.53 -17.07
CA LEU A 36 11.17 -12.29 -17.11
C LEU A 36 10.56 -11.02 -16.46
N GLY A 37 11.11 -10.65 -15.29
CA GLY A 37 11.42 -9.24 -15.05
C GLY A 37 10.80 -8.55 -13.84
N PHE A 38 9.51 -8.73 -13.51
CA PHE A 38 8.86 -7.82 -12.54
C PHE A 38 7.76 -8.41 -11.65
N ALA A 39 7.53 -9.72 -11.66
CA ALA A 39 6.59 -10.33 -10.72
C ALA A 39 7.36 -11.19 -9.70
N ALA A 40 7.69 -10.61 -8.55
CA ALA A 40 7.99 -11.41 -7.37
C ALA A 40 6.78 -12.34 -7.13
N SER A 41 7.03 -13.63 -6.83
CA SER A 41 5.95 -14.49 -6.37
C SER A 41 5.30 -13.84 -5.15
N ASN A 42 3.98 -13.95 -4.97
CA ASN A 42 3.28 -13.33 -3.84
C ASN A 42 3.96 -13.64 -2.49
N GLY A 43 4.58 -14.82 -2.35
CA GLY A 43 5.38 -15.18 -1.19
C GLY A 43 6.66 -14.34 -1.01
N ASN A 44 7.38 -14.02 -2.08
CA ASN A 44 8.59 -13.17 -2.01
C ASN A 44 8.25 -11.72 -1.69
N THR A 45 7.13 -11.19 -2.22
CA THR A 45 6.66 -9.83 -1.90
C THR A 45 6.30 -9.72 -0.43
N VAL A 46 5.50 -10.66 0.09
CA VAL A 46 5.12 -10.69 1.51
C VAL A 46 6.36 -10.83 2.41
N GLN A 47 7.34 -11.65 2.05
CA GLN A 47 8.59 -11.74 2.81
C GLN A 47 9.36 -10.42 2.84
N TYR A 48 9.42 -9.71 1.71
CA TYR A 48 10.07 -8.40 1.64
C TYR A 48 9.33 -7.35 2.47
N GLU A 49 8.00 -7.32 2.40
CA GLU A 49 7.17 -6.42 3.21
C GLU A 49 7.38 -6.67 4.70
N ILE A 50 7.38 -7.93 5.13
CA ILE A 50 7.69 -8.31 6.51
C ILE A 50 9.08 -7.80 6.89
N SER A 51 10.11 -8.11 6.10
CA SER A 51 11.47 -7.62 6.33
C SER A 51 11.57 -6.11 6.44
N ALA A 52 10.80 -5.36 5.65
CA ALA A 52 10.77 -3.91 5.71
C ALA A 52 10.11 -3.39 6.99
N VAL A 53 9.03 -4.03 7.46
CA VAL A 53 8.33 -3.65 8.71
C VAL A 53 9.21 -3.80 9.94
N TYR A 54 10.01 -4.88 10.01
CA TYR A 54 10.91 -5.12 11.14
C TYR A 54 12.20 -4.29 11.10
N HIS A 55 12.53 -3.68 9.96
CA HIS A 55 13.75 -2.90 9.84
C HIS A 55 13.56 -1.51 10.45
N PRO A 56 14.42 -1.09 11.40
CA PRO A 56 14.34 0.25 11.97
C PRO A 56 14.46 1.32 10.89
N GLN A 57 13.73 2.42 11.06
CA GLN A 57 13.88 3.56 10.16
C GLN A 57 15.29 4.16 10.26
N PRO A 58 15.90 4.59 9.14
CA PRO A 58 17.23 5.16 9.16
C PRO A 58 17.26 6.45 9.97
N ARG A 59 18.36 6.68 10.68
CA ARG A 59 18.60 7.95 11.35
C ARG A 59 19.04 8.98 10.32
N ILE A 60 18.31 10.10 10.25
CA ILE A 60 18.63 11.18 9.32
C ILE A 60 19.42 12.26 10.05
N LEU A 61 20.55 12.68 9.48
CA LEU A 61 21.35 13.78 10.02
C LEU A 61 20.59 15.12 9.98
N SER A 62 20.99 16.07 10.83
CA SER A 62 20.36 17.39 10.93
C SER A 62 20.65 18.26 9.71
N SER A 63 19.84 19.28 9.46
CA SER A 63 20.09 20.25 8.39
C SER A 63 21.44 20.97 8.52
N GLU A 64 21.92 21.17 9.76
CA GLU A 64 23.23 21.78 10.06
C GLU A 64 24.41 20.99 9.46
N SER A 65 24.24 19.67 9.26
CA SER A 65 25.23 18.83 8.59
C SER A 65 25.26 18.97 7.06
N GLY A 66 24.47 19.88 6.50
CA GLY A 66 24.26 20.01 5.05
C GLY A 66 23.22 19.03 4.49
N THR A 67 22.43 18.40 5.36
CA THR A 67 21.36 17.47 4.95
C THR A 67 20.14 18.22 4.43
N LEU A 68 19.73 17.91 3.21
CA LEU A 68 18.48 18.34 2.61
C LEU A 68 17.44 17.22 2.72
N VAL A 69 16.26 17.56 3.27
CA VAL A 69 15.10 16.67 3.31
C VAL A 69 13.96 17.28 2.51
N GLN A 70 13.49 16.56 1.49
CA GLN A 70 12.35 16.94 0.67
C GLN A 70 11.25 15.88 0.82
N TYR A 71 9.99 16.34 0.85
CA TYR A 71 8.84 15.45 0.80
C TYR A 71 8.12 15.66 -0.53
N VAL A 72 7.88 14.58 -1.26
CA VAL A 72 7.11 14.59 -2.50
C VAL A 72 5.83 13.81 -2.25
N GLY A 73 4.69 14.44 -2.46
CA GLY A 73 3.38 13.82 -2.29
C GLY A 73 2.76 13.43 -3.62
N ASP A 74 2.04 12.32 -3.63
CA ASP A 74 1.11 11.96 -4.69
C ASP A 74 -0.27 11.64 -4.07
N ASN A 75 -1.34 12.02 -4.78
CA ASN A 75 -2.71 11.83 -4.32
C ASN A 75 -3.27 10.52 -4.88
N GLY A 76 -3.81 9.69 -4.00
CA GLY A 76 -4.58 8.49 -4.33
C GLY A 76 -6.00 8.62 -3.80
N ASP A 77 -6.97 8.75 -4.69
CA ASP A 77 -8.39 8.77 -4.34
C ASP A 77 -8.95 7.34 -4.38
N ILE A 78 -9.34 6.81 -3.23
CA ILE A 78 -10.01 5.51 -3.14
C ILE A 78 -11.52 5.75 -3.15
N ASN A 79 -12.11 5.66 -4.34
CA ASN A 79 -13.55 5.78 -4.52
C ASN A 79 -14.25 4.48 -4.10
N ALA A 80 -14.76 4.44 -2.86
CA ALA A 80 -15.65 3.39 -2.41
C ALA A 80 -17.07 3.62 -2.98
N HIS A 81 -17.30 3.19 -4.21
CA HIS A 81 -18.64 2.97 -4.78
C HIS A 81 -19.56 4.18 -5.03
N THR A 82 -19.04 5.39 -5.19
CA THR A 82 -19.86 6.57 -5.54
C THR A 82 -19.28 7.33 -6.75
N LEU A 83 -20.08 7.50 -7.80
CA LEU A 83 -19.73 8.28 -9.00
C LEU A 83 -19.67 9.78 -8.72
N ASP A 84 -20.30 10.23 -7.64
CA ASP A 84 -20.37 11.64 -7.21
C ASP A 84 -19.25 12.04 -6.24
N GLY A 85 -18.36 11.10 -5.87
CA GLY A 85 -17.26 11.33 -4.94
C GLY A 85 -17.69 11.50 -3.48
N ASN A 86 -18.96 11.28 -3.14
CA ASN A 86 -19.42 11.35 -1.75
C ASN A 86 -18.88 10.17 -0.94
N ASN A 87 -18.31 10.42 0.25
CA ASN A 87 -17.53 9.46 1.05
C ASN A 87 -16.23 8.93 0.41
N THR A 88 -15.60 9.70 -0.49
CA THR A 88 -14.28 9.34 -1.03
C THR A 88 -13.21 9.41 0.06
N LEU A 89 -12.45 8.32 0.21
CA LEU A 89 -11.24 8.34 1.03
C LEU A 89 -10.11 8.95 0.19
N HIS A 90 -9.75 10.18 0.50
CA HIS A 90 -8.59 10.84 -0.07
C HIS A 90 -7.34 10.41 0.70
N VAL A 91 -6.45 9.66 0.04
CA VAL A 91 -5.14 9.27 0.58
C VAL A 91 -4.07 10.09 -0.12
N MET A 92 -3.08 10.59 0.61
CA MET A 92 -1.87 11.14 0.02
C MET A 92 -0.69 10.28 0.45
N ALA A 93 0.02 9.70 -0.51
CA ALA A 93 1.26 9.00 -0.26
C ALA A 93 2.40 10.02 -0.32
N MET A 94 3.30 10.00 0.68
CA MET A 94 4.45 10.89 0.72
C MET A 94 5.75 10.08 0.64
N ILE A 95 6.66 10.52 -0.21
CA ILE A 95 8.04 10.00 -0.30
C ILE A 95 8.96 11.04 0.34
N LYS A 96 9.73 10.60 1.34
CA LYS A 96 10.81 11.38 1.96
C LYS A 96 12.11 11.14 1.21
N ILE A 97 12.65 12.18 0.59
CA ILE A 97 13.91 12.18 -0.13
C ILE A 97 14.96 12.85 0.76
N VAL A 98 16.10 12.19 0.96
CA VAL A 98 17.21 12.68 1.80
C VAL A 98 18.46 12.77 0.92
N THR A 99 19.12 13.93 0.95
CA THR A 99 20.35 14.21 0.20
C THR A 99 21.36 14.92 1.11
N PRO A 100 22.66 14.60 1.06
CA PRO A 100 23.28 13.52 0.29
C PRO A 100 23.01 12.12 0.88
N LYS A 101 23.36 11.05 0.16
CA LYS A 101 23.01 9.65 0.54
C LYS A 101 23.50 9.26 1.94
N ASP A 102 24.69 9.73 2.30
CA ASP A 102 25.37 9.51 3.58
C ASP A 102 24.68 10.21 4.76
N ALA A 103 23.73 11.11 4.51
CA ALA A 103 22.88 11.67 5.55
C ALA A 103 21.83 10.68 6.10
N ALA A 104 21.54 9.59 5.37
CA ALA A 104 20.68 8.50 5.83
C ALA A 104 21.54 7.37 6.40
N LEU A 105 21.64 7.33 7.73
CA LEU A 105 22.43 6.32 8.45
C LEU A 105 21.58 5.08 8.72
N TYR A 106 22.03 3.96 8.18
CA TYR A 106 21.44 2.64 8.42
C TYR A 106 22.32 1.90 9.42
N ASP A 107 21.79 1.65 10.61
CA ASP A 107 22.55 0.96 11.67
C ASP A 107 22.71 -0.54 11.35
N GLU A 108 21.77 -1.12 10.60
CA GLU A 108 21.72 -2.55 10.31
C GLU A 108 21.38 -2.82 8.84
N ARG A 109 21.73 -4.02 8.35
CA ARG A 109 21.27 -4.50 7.05
C ARG A 109 19.89 -5.13 7.21
N ILE A 110 18.96 -4.86 6.29
CA ILE A 110 17.65 -5.52 6.27
C ILE A 110 17.83 -7.04 6.26
N GLN A 111 17.35 -7.71 7.31
CA GLN A 111 17.36 -9.17 7.40
C GLN A 111 16.21 -9.74 6.58
N LYS A 112 16.49 -10.77 5.77
CA LYS A 112 15.47 -11.46 5.00
C LYS A 112 14.76 -12.48 5.89
N PHE A 113 13.48 -12.27 6.18
CA PHE A 113 12.70 -13.23 6.96
C PHE A 113 12.23 -14.39 6.07
N THR A 114 12.44 -15.62 6.56
CA THR A 114 12.03 -16.85 5.87
C THR A 114 10.70 -17.39 6.38
N SER A 115 10.34 -17.09 7.63
CA SER A 115 9.09 -17.51 8.26
C SER A 115 7.95 -16.53 7.98
N LYS A 116 6.74 -17.05 7.75
CA LYS A 116 5.52 -16.24 7.69
C LYS A 116 5.14 -15.82 9.11
N SER A 117 5.43 -14.58 9.50
CA SER A 117 4.86 -13.97 10.72
C SER A 117 3.35 -13.86 10.58
N CYS A 118 2.58 -14.07 11.65
CA CYS A 118 1.14 -13.94 11.56
C CYS A 118 0.73 -12.46 11.57
N ALA A 119 -0.42 -12.12 10.99
CA ALA A 119 -0.91 -10.74 10.91
C ALA A 119 -0.99 -10.04 12.28
N LYS A 120 -1.28 -10.79 13.35
CA LYS A 120 -1.36 -10.27 14.72
C LYS A 120 -0.01 -9.79 15.24
N GLU A 121 1.07 -10.51 14.93
CA GLU A 121 2.43 -10.13 15.33
C GLU A 121 2.89 -8.88 14.56
N LEU A 122 2.67 -8.86 13.24
CA LEU A 122 3.00 -7.70 12.41
C LEU A 122 2.30 -6.43 12.87
N ALA A 123 1.00 -6.53 13.20
CA ALA A 123 0.23 -5.39 13.69
C ALA A 123 0.88 -4.74 14.93
N THR A 124 1.44 -5.52 15.85
CA THR A 124 2.07 -4.97 17.07
C THR A 124 3.31 -4.10 16.80
N ILE A 125 3.95 -4.26 15.64
CA ILE A 125 5.22 -3.62 15.30
C ILE A 125 5.03 -2.56 14.22
N SER A 126 4.07 -2.75 13.32
CA SER A 126 3.77 -1.83 12.22
C SER A 126 2.91 -0.63 12.62
N HIS A 127 2.66 -0.41 13.91
CA HIS A 127 1.82 0.68 14.37
C HIS A 127 2.49 2.04 14.10
N VAL A 128 1.92 2.78 13.16
CA VAL A 128 2.19 4.22 13.00
C VAL A 128 1.09 4.96 13.76
N SER A 129 1.48 5.78 14.73
CA SER A 129 0.52 6.61 15.48
C SER A 129 -0.24 7.52 14.53
N LEU A 130 -1.56 7.37 14.47
CA LEU A 130 -2.42 8.26 13.69
C LEU A 130 -2.44 9.64 14.35
N LEU A 131 -2.06 10.65 13.59
CA LEU A 131 -2.16 12.04 13.99
C LEU A 131 -3.39 12.64 13.33
N ALA A 132 -4.38 13.00 14.15
CA ALA A 132 -5.58 13.67 13.67
C ALA A 132 -5.33 15.18 13.61
N TYR A 133 -5.83 15.82 12.55
CA TYR A 133 -5.78 17.27 12.39
C TYR A 133 -7.15 17.79 11.99
N GLU A 134 -7.52 18.96 12.51
CA GLU A 134 -8.73 19.67 12.13
C GLU A 134 -8.38 20.89 11.30
N LYS A 135 -9.24 21.22 10.34
CA LYS A 135 -9.12 22.42 9.52
C LYS A 135 -9.76 23.59 10.27
N PRO A 136 -8.99 24.55 10.80
CA PRO A 136 -9.57 25.73 11.41
C PRO A 136 -10.15 26.69 10.36
N ILE A 137 -10.86 27.70 10.84
CA ILE A 137 -11.46 28.78 10.02
C ILE A 137 -10.36 29.59 9.29
N VAL A 138 -9.14 29.62 9.83
CA VAL A 138 -7.94 30.23 9.24
C VAL A 138 -7.13 29.20 8.42
N PRO A 139 -6.35 29.63 7.41
CA PRO A 139 -5.50 28.72 6.63
C PRO A 139 -4.51 27.94 7.54
N GLY A 140 -4.52 26.62 7.44
CA GLY A 140 -3.66 25.72 8.21
C GLY A 140 -4.37 24.45 8.65
N TYR A 141 -3.71 23.65 9.48
CA TYR A 141 -4.25 22.47 10.14
C TYR A 141 -3.79 22.45 11.59
N ASN A 142 -4.72 22.30 12.53
CA ASN A 142 -4.41 22.18 13.96
C ASN A 142 -4.42 20.71 14.36
N LYS A 143 -3.42 20.27 15.12
CA LYS A 143 -3.42 18.90 15.65
C LYS A 143 -4.60 18.75 16.61
N LYS A 144 -5.43 17.73 16.38
CA LYS A 144 -6.51 17.34 17.29
C LYS A 144 -5.86 16.61 18.47
N PHE A 145 -6.00 17.16 19.67
CA PHE A 145 -5.50 16.56 20.90
C PHE A 145 -6.29 15.32 21.28
#